data_AF-A0A7W1PN30-F1
#
_entry.id   AF-A0A7W1PN30-F1
#
_cell.length_a   1.000
_cell.length_b   1.000
_cell.length_c   1.000
_cell.angle_alpha   90.00
_cell.angle_beta   90.00
_cell.angle_gamma   90.00
#
_symmetry.space_group_name_H-M   'P 1'
#
loop_
_entity.id
_entity.type
_entity.pdbx_description
1 polymer ?
#
loop_
_entity_poly.entity_id
_entity_poly.type
_entity_poly.pdbx_seq_one_letter_code
_entity_poly.pdbx_strand_id
1 'polypeptide(L)'
;MQARPTGPRRRLTLLAALLALALGAAPALAAQEDADRDPGSPWRTSYFPYVSGMANDGPVISARIRYWQPAPYEARTTYTAALDGAAGVSFRGTRYAAVRFRAPNLWQDWRLDASLVAERLARFGYFGLGNDTEYEKDLVDEDSPFLFRVRRIRYEGRVEVTRRIRGPLHLALRTDIGQVRFTTLPGPSTFESDFGDGLEQDDVSGRLTLVYDTRDNEFNTLRGLFAEAGAQAGSGGDGYTRLYGVVRGYVPVREGTVVAARVVGSGMGGTPTLYARYGLPTWNDQVPVLGGEYSHRSFDTGRFAGRGTLFGNLEVRHDLLPFGDLGAITLLAFVDAGRVFEQESFRLTTTDLHVGGGGGIALRILRSTIFVFNFAGGPDGFNFSVGNGWMF
;
A
#
# COMPACT_ATOMS: atom_id res chain seq x y z
N MET A 1 20.07 -17.28 -35.43
CA MET A 1 20.84 -16.16 -34.84
C MET A 1 20.63 -16.21 -33.33
N GLN A 2 21.53 -16.88 -32.60
CA GLN A 2 21.40 -17.14 -31.15
C GLN A 2 21.72 -15.87 -30.35
N ALA A 3 20.74 -15.39 -29.58
CA ALA A 3 20.94 -14.28 -28.65
C ALA A 3 21.83 -14.75 -27.49
N ARG A 4 22.99 -14.08 -27.30
CA ARG A 4 23.89 -14.33 -26.17
C ARG A 4 23.17 -13.97 -24.86
N PRO A 5 23.20 -14.83 -23.83
CA PRO A 5 22.68 -14.48 -22.52
C PRO A 5 23.56 -13.36 -21.91
N THR A 6 22.95 -12.22 -21.60
CA THR A 6 23.60 -11.15 -20.86
C THR A 6 23.84 -11.61 -19.43
N GLY A 7 25.10 -11.88 -19.08
CA GLY A 7 25.48 -12.52 -17.82
C GLY A 7 25.18 -11.71 -16.55
N PRO A 8 25.17 -12.39 -15.38
CA PRO A 8 24.80 -11.84 -14.06
C PRO A 8 25.65 -10.65 -13.60
N ARG A 9 26.84 -10.45 -14.17
CA ARG A 9 27.76 -9.36 -13.79
C ARG A 9 27.23 -7.95 -14.07
N ARG A 10 26.44 -7.74 -15.13
CA ARG A 10 25.85 -6.41 -15.43
C ARG A 10 24.72 -6.03 -14.46
N ARG A 11 24.03 -7.02 -13.89
CA ARG A 11 22.93 -6.81 -12.93
C ARG A 11 23.45 -6.31 -11.57
N LEU A 12 24.60 -6.81 -11.13
CA LEU A 12 25.28 -6.35 -9.90
C LEU A 12 25.84 -4.92 -10.00
N THR A 13 26.30 -4.49 -11.19
CA THR A 13 26.86 -3.14 -11.37
C THR A 13 25.80 -2.04 -11.28
N LEU A 14 24.60 -2.29 -11.79
CA LEU A 14 23.48 -1.35 -11.69
C LEU A 14 22.95 -1.24 -10.25
N LEU A 15 22.96 -2.37 -9.52
CA LEU A 15 22.59 -2.47 -8.11
C LEU A 15 23.52 -1.64 -7.21
N ALA A 16 24.84 -1.80 -7.41
CA ALA A 16 25.84 -1.04 -6.68
C ALA A 16 25.74 0.46 -6.98
N ALA A 17 25.40 0.85 -8.22
CA ALA A 17 25.23 2.26 -8.60
C ALA A 17 24.00 2.90 -7.93
N LEU A 18 22.87 2.20 -7.84
CA LEU A 18 21.66 2.72 -7.19
C LEU A 18 21.81 2.79 -5.66
N LEU A 19 22.43 1.78 -5.05
CA LEU A 19 22.73 1.79 -3.61
C LEU A 19 23.74 2.88 -3.25
N ALA A 20 24.77 3.07 -4.08
CA ALA A 20 25.75 4.14 -3.91
C ALA A 20 25.13 5.54 -4.11
N LEU A 21 24.13 5.70 -4.99
CA LEU A 21 23.39 6.95 -5.12
C LEU A 21 22.55 7.25 -3.87
N ALA A 22 21.89 6.24 -3.31
CA ALA A 22 21.08 6.38 -2.11
C ALA A 22 21.94 6.68 -0.86
N LEU A 23 23.09 6.00 -0.72
CA LEU A 23 24.06 6.24 0.36
C LEU A 23 24.84 7.55 0.18
N GLY A 24 25.09 7.98 -1.06
CA GLY A 24 25.75 9.24 -1.39
C GLY A 24 24.92 10.49 -1.11
N ALA A 25 23.59 10.36 -0.98
CA ALA A 25 22.70 11.47 -0.59
C ALA A 25 22.70 11.74 0.93
N ALA A 26 23.13 10.79 1.76
CA ALA A 26 23.18 10.92 3.22
C ALA A 26 24.10 12.07 3.72
N PRO A 27 25.34 12.26 3.22
CA PRO A 27 26.19 13.38 3.65
C PRO A 27 25.66 14.75 3.23
N ALA A 28 24.88 14.86 2.14
CA ALA A 28 24.24 16.11 1.73
C ALA A 28 23.07 16.51 2.65
N LEU A 29 22.37 15.53 3.24
CA LEU A 29 21.31 15.77 4.23
C LEU A 29 21.86 16.22 5.59
N ALA A 30 23.08 15.80 5.94
CA ALA A 30 23.75 16.19 7.19
C ALA A 30 24.34 17.61 7.16
N ALA A 31 24.55 18.20 5.97
CA ALA A 31 25.23 19.48 5.80
C ALA A 31 24.30 20.72 5.77
N GLN A 32 22.99 20.54 5.93
CA GLN A 32 22.03 21.66 5.97
C GLN A 32 21.58 21.93 7.42
N GLU A 33 22.44 22.56 8.21
CA GLU A 33 22.03 23.24 9.45
C GLU A 33 21.48 24.63 9.08
N ASP A 34 20.16 24.77 9.01
CA ASP A 34 19.51 26.08 8.92
C ASP A 34 19.64 26.78 10.28
N ALA A 35 20.35 27.91 10.30
CA ALA A 35 20.57 28.73 11.50
C ALA A 35 19.28 29.39 12.07
N ASP A 36 18.18 29.38 11.30
CA ASP A 36 16.87 29.97 11.65
C ASP A 36 15.85 28.91 12.11
N ARG A 37 16.28 27.68 12.40
CA ARG A 37 15.36 26.62 12.82
C ARG A 37 14.97 26.82 14.30
N ASP A 38 13.73 27.25 14.52
CA ASP A 38 13.05 27.25 15.83
C ASP A 38 13.38 25.92 16.55
N PRO A 39 13.89 25.93 17.80
CA PRO A 39 14.35 24.72 18.49
C PRO A 39 13.27 23.65 18.38
N GLY A 40 13.56 22.63 17.56
CA GLY A 40 12.57 21.66 17.14
C GLY A 40 11.85 21.07 18.35
N SER A 41 10.54 20.85 18.23
CA SER A 41 9.75 20.26 19.32
C SER A 41 10.46 19.06 19.94
N PRO A 42 10.38 18.83 21.26
CA PRO A 42 11.06 17.70 21.87
C PRO A 42 10.52 16.40 21.29
N TRP A 43 11.41 15.42 21.14
CA TRP A 43 11.00 14.05 20.81
C TRP A 43 10.13 13.48 21.93
N ARG A 44 9.10 12.74 21.56
CA ARG A 44 8.11 12.13 22.44
C ARG A 44 8.03 10.65 22.17
N THR A 45 7.74 9.87 23.20
CA THR A 45 7.41 8.45 23.05
C THR A 45 5.93 8.23 23.31
N SER A 46 5.28 7.47 22.44
CA SER A 46 3.88 7.09 22.56
C SER A 46 3.75 5.59 22.37
N TYR A 47 2.87 4.99 23.17
CA TYR A 47 2.59 3.55 23.13
C TYR A 47 1.09 3.41 23.03
N PHE A 48 0.62 2.61 22.07
CA PHE A 48 -0.80 2.34 21.98
C PHE A 48 -1.07 0.98 21.35
N PRO A 49 -1.98 0.20 21.97
CA PRO A 49 -2.59 -0.93 21.29
C PRO A 49 -3.54 -0.42 20.21
N TYR A 50 -3.73 -1.21 19.16
CA TYR A 50 -4.73 -0.94 18.14
C TYR A 50 -5.17 -2.25 17.50
N VAL A 51 -6.36 -2.21 16.90
CA VAL A 51 -6.89 -3.30 16.10
C VAL A 51 -6.81 -2.88 14.63
N SER A 52 -6.39 -3.82 13.80
CA SER A 52 -6.49 -3.74 12.35
C SER A 52 -7.07 -5.06 11.84
N GLY A 53 -7.31 -5.21 10.54
CA GLY A 53 -7.66 -6.51 10.00
C GLY A 53 -8.02 -6.45 8.53
N MET A 54 -7.46 -7.39 7.79
CA MET A 54 -7.86 -7.65 6.41
C MET A 54 -9.09 -8.55 6.40
N ALA A 55 -9.84 -8.52 5.29
CA ALA A 55 -11.01 -9.38 5.08
C ALA A 55 -10.72 -10.87 5.38
N ASN A 56 -9.55 -11.37 4.96
CA ASN A 56 -9.24 -12.80 5.01
C ASN A 56 -8.72 -13.28 6.38
N ASP A 57 -8.02 -12.42 7.13
CA ASP A 57 -7.27 -12.82 8.32
C ASP A 57 -7.98 -12.47 9.64
N GLY A 58 -9.08 -11.71 9.56
CA GLY A 58 -9.82 -11.26 10.73
C GLY A 58 -9.06 -10.19 11.52
N PRO A 59 -9.53 -9.86 12.74
CA PRO A 59 -8.89 -8.82 13.55
C PRO A 59 -7.48 -9.24 13.97
N VAL A 60 -6.56 -8.30 13.84
CA VAL A 60 -5.17 -8.36 14.27
C VAL A 60 -5.02 -7.43 15.46
N ILE A 61 -4.68 -8.00 16.61
CA ILE A 61 -4.36 -7.22 17.81
C ILE A 61 -2.90 -6.82 17.70
N SER A 62 -2.64 -5.52 17.78
CA SER A 62 -1.33 -4.96 17.53
C SER A 62 -0.92 -3.97 18.63
N ALA A 63 0.38 -3.82 18.82
CA ALA A 63 0.96 -2.79 19.66
C ALA A 63 1.96 -1.97 18.83
N ARG A 64 2.00 -0.65 19.08
CA ARG A 64 2.98 0.25 18.49
C ARG A 64 3.71 1.04 19.56
N ILE A 65 5.02 1.15 19.39
CA ILE A 65 5.88 2.11 20.06
C ILE A 65 6.28 3.15 19.00
N ARG A 66 6.06 4.42 19.30
CA ARG A 66 6.41 5.53 18.41
C ARG A 66 7.30 6.51 19.15
N TYR A 67 8.52 6.73 18.65
CA TYR A 67 9.40 7.81 19.07
C TYR A 67 9.40 8.89 17.99
N TRP A 68 8.86 10.08 18.28
CA TRP A 68 8.51 11.04 17.25
C TRP A 68 8.65 12.49 17.68
N GLN A 69 8.86 13.37 16.71
CA GLN A 69 8.89 14.81 16.88
C GLN A 69 7.62 15.42 16.26
N PRO A 70 6.77 16.13 17.03
CA PRO A 70 5.55 16.72 16.49
C PRO A 70 5.85 17.83 15.49
N ALA A 71 5.02 17.91 14.45
CA ALA A 71 5.00 19.03 13.55
C ALA A 71 4.10 20.14 14.11
N PRO A 72 4.30 21.41 13.69
CA PRO A 72 3.37 22.50 13.97
C PRO A 72 1.92 22.11 13.68
N TYR A 73 0.98 22.72 14.40
CA TYR A 73 -0.44 22.34 14.32
C TYR A 73 -0.98 22.45 12.89
N GLU A 74 -0.65 23.54 12.20
CA GLU A 74 -1.05 23.84 10.83
C GLU A 74 -0.27 23.08 9.74
N ALA A 75 0.70 22.25 10.13
CA ALA A 75 1.46 21.48 9.15
C ALA A 75 0.59 20.39 8.51
N ARG A 76 0.80 20.16 7.21
CA ARG A 76 0.14 19.09 6.42
C ARG A 76 0.39 17.68 6.98
N THR A 77 1.48 17.52 7.73
CA THR A 77 1.85 16.27 8.43
C THR A 77 1.71 16.42 9.94
N THR A 78 1.55 15.31 10.65
CA THR A 78 1.34 15.30 12.11
C THR A 78 2.66 15.29 12.90
N TYR A 79 3.77 14.96 12.25
CA TYR A 79 5.11 14.88 12.80
C TYR A 79 6.15 15.35 11.77
N THR A 80 7.30 15.82 12.25
CA THR A 80 8.47 16.15 11.41
C THR A 80 9.33 14.92 11.17
N ALA A 81 9.44 14.05 12.18
CA ALA A 81 10.08 12.75 12.11
C ALA A 81 9.44 11.75 13.10
N ALA A 82 9.49 10.46 12.79
CA ALA A 82 9.00 9.38 13.63
C ALA A 82 9.75 8.08 13.34
N LEU A 83 10.13 7.37 14.41
CA LEU A 83 10.55 5.98 14.42
C LEU A 83 9.42 5.15 15.06
N ASP A 84 8.79 4.32 14.24
CA ASP A 84 7.70 3.43 14.60
C ASP A 84 8.24 1.99 14.70
N GLY A 85 8.00 1.32 15.84
CA GLY A 85 8.12 -0.13 16.00
C GLY A 85 6.73 -0.71 16.25
N ALA A 86 6.32 -1.71 15.48
CA ALA A 86 5.01 -2.34 15.61
C ALA A 86 5.07 -3.85 15.45
N ALA A 87 4.21 -4.55 16.19
CA ALA A 87 3.99 -5.98 16.03
C ALA A 87 2.52 -6.32 16.29
N GLY A 88 2.04 -7.40 15.67
CA GLY A 88 0.67 -7.85 15.86
C GLY A 88 0.46 -9.30 15.50
N VAL A 89 -0.65 -9.86 15.99
CA VAL A 89 -1.06 -11.25 15.79
C VAL A 89 -2.57 -11.35 15.65
N SER A 90 -3.04 -12.30 14.84
CA SER A 90 -4.46 -12.66 14.68
C SER A 90 -4.73 -14.04 15.25
N PHE A 91 -6.01 -14.33 15.51
CA PHE A 91 -6.49 -15.65 15.90
C PHE A 91 -6.34 -16.71 14.80
N ARG A 92 -6.15 -16.30 13.55
CA ARG A 92 -5.94 -17.20 12.40
C ARG A 92 -4.47 -17.49 12.11
N GLY A 93 -3.55 -16.98 12.94
CA GLY A 93 -2.11 -17.23 12.86
C GLY A 93 -1.32 -16.23 12.00
N THR A 94 -1.98 -15.22 11.43
CA THR A 94 -1.29 -14.06 10.84
C THR A 94 -0.52 -13.32 11.92
N ARG A 95 0.71 -12.93 11.61
CA ARG A 95 1.59 -12.17 12.50
C ARG A 95 2.52 -11.27 11.71
N TYR A 96 2.90 -10.14 12.28
CA TYR A 96 3.89 -9.26 11.68
C TYR A 96 4.73 -8.55 12.72
N ALA A 97 5.90 -8.10 12.30
CA ALA A 97 6.74 -7.13 12.99
C ALA A 97 7.27 -6.14 11.95
N ALA A 98 7.28 -4.86 12.29
CA ALA A 98 7.74 -3.80 11.41
C ALA A 98 8.49 -2.72 12.19
N VAL A 99 9.54 -2.20 11.58
CA VAL A 99 10.23 -0.98 12.01
C VAL A 99 10.17 -0.01 10.85
N ARG A 100 9.77 1.24 11.11
CA ARG A 100 9.66 2.28 10.08
C ARG A 100 10.16 3.61 10.59
N PHE A 101 11.08 4.22 9.86
CA PHE A 101 11.50 5.60 10.07
C PHE A 101 10.89 6.49 8.99
N ARG A 102 10.25 7.59 9.40
CA ARG A 102 9.67 8.59 8.51
C ARG A 102 10.13 9.96 8.93
N ALA A 103 10.67 10.72 8.00
CA ALA A 103 11.14 12.08 8.20
C ALA A 103 10.56 12.97 7.09
N PRO A 104 9.24 13.26 7.09
CA PRO A 104 8.61 14.05 6.04
C PRO A 104 9.01 15.53 6.06
N ASN A 105 9.43 16.07 7.21
CA ASN A 105 9.80 17.48 7.37
C ASN A 105 11.02 17.65 8.30
N LEU A 106 11.86 16.61 8.42
CA LEU A 106 13.09 16.69 9.21
C LEU A 106 14.18 17.50 8.51
N TRP A 107 14.18 17.53 7.18
CA TRP A 107 15.08 18.36 6.39
C TRP A 107 14.25 19.20 5.43
N GLN A 108 14.69 20.43 5.17
CA GLN A 108 13.99 21.30 4.24
C GLN A 108 13.92 20.63 2.86
N ASP A 109 12.72 20.59 2.29
CA ASP A 109 12.43 20.03 0.96
C ASP A 109 12.74 18.54 0.75
N TRP A 110 13.26 17.85 1.75
CA TRP A 110 13.62 16.44 1.67
C TRP A 110 12.72 15.61 2.58
N ARG A 111 12.34 14.44 2.08
CA ARG A 111 11.60 13.43 2.84
C ARG A 111 12.35 12.11 2.75
N LEU A 112 12.40 11.40 3.87
CA LEU A 112 12.93 10.05 3.94
C LEU A 112 11.87 9.11 4.53
N ASP A 113 11.67 7.97 3.90
CA ASP A 113 10.88 6.85 4.41
C ASP A 113 11.71 5.58 4.31
N ALA A 114 11.93 4.90 5.43
CA ALA A 114 12.64 3.64 5.46
C ALA A 114 11.88 2.63 6.31
N SER A 115 11.75 1.39 5.85
CA SER A 115 11.04 0.36 6.60
C SER A 115 11.66 -1.02 6.44
N LEU A 116 11.56 -1.81 7.51
CA LEU A 116 11.80 -3.24 7.53
C LEU A 116 10.51 -3.93 7.99
N VAL A 117 10.06 -4.93 7.25
CA VAL A 117 8.82 -5.68 7.54
C VAL A 117 9.12 -7.17 7.51
N ALA A 118 8.68 -7.88 8.54
CA ALA A 118 8.57 -9.33 8.58
C ALA A 118 7.10 -9.70 8.79
N GLU A 119 6.49 -10.38 7.84
CA GLU A 119 5.05 -10.66 7.83
C GLU A 119 4.79 -12.13 7.49
N ARG A 120 3.84 -12.73 8.19
CA ARG A 120 3.20 -13.99 7.80
C ARG A 120 1.71 -13.73 7.71
N LEU A 121 1.14 -13.86 6.52
CA LEU A 121 -0.29 -13.96 6.29
C LEU A 121 -0.68 -15.43 6.23
N ALA A 122 -1.59 -15.85 7.10
CA ALA A 122 -1.97 -17.25 7.24
C ALA A 122 -3.06 -17.69 6.26
N ARG A 123 -3.89 -16.74 5.77
CA ARG A 123 -5.00 -16.99 4.84
C ARG A 123 -4.99 -15.97 3.68
N PHE A 124 -3.83 -15.74 3.07
CA PHE A 124 -3.75 -14.87 1.90
C PHE A 124 -4.55 -15.48 0.74
N GLY A 125 -5.28 -14.65 -0.02
CA GLY A 125 -6.09 -15.13 -1.14
C GLY A 125 -5.22 -15.57 -2.33
N TYR A 126 -5.61 -16.65 -2.98
CA TYR A 126 -5.13 -17.04 -4.31
C TYR A 126 -6.25 -17.77 -5.05
N PHE A 127 -6.72 -17.19 -6.15
CA PHE A 127 -7.86 -17.68 -6.92
C PHE A 127 -7.48 -18.01 -8.37
N GLY A 128 -6.18 -18.07 -8.66
CA GLY A 128 -5.62 -18.09 -10.01
C GLY A 128 -5.16 -16.71 -10.48
N LEU A 129 -4.77 -16.63 -11.75
CA LEU A 129 -4.29 -15.41 -12.40
C LEU A 129 -5.31 -14.89 -13.42
N GLY A 130 -5.51 -13.57 -13.45
CA GLY A 130 -6.37 -12.92 -14.43
C GLY A 130 -7.75 -12.50 -13.91
N ASN A 131 -8.48 -11.80 -14.78
CA ASN A 131 -9.73 -11.13 -14.43
C ASN A 131 -10.93 -12.07 -14.35
N ASP A 132 -10.84 -13.19 -15.05
CA ASP A 132 -11.93 -14.18 -15.22
C ASP A 132 -11.81 -15.33 -14.21
N THR A 133 -10.97 -15.17 -13.19
CA THR A 133 -10.85 -16.14 -12.10
C THR A 133 -12.15 -16.18 -11.29
N GLU A 134 -12.76 -17.35 -11.20
CA GLU A 134 -14.03 -17.55 -10.51
C GLU A 134 -13.80 -17.85 -9.03
N TYR A 135 -14.73 -17.38 -8.17
CA TYR A 135 -14.79 -17.78 -6.77
C TYR A 135 -16.09 -18.52 -6.51
N GLU A 136 -16.01 -19.85 -6.59
CA GLU A 136 -17.12 -20.73 -6.22
C GLU A 136 -17.07 -21.01 -4.73
N LYS A 137 -17.86 -20.25 -3.97
CA LYS A 137 -17.92 -20.37 -2.50
C LYS A 137 -18.35 -21.78 -2.05
N ASP A 138 -19.20 -22.45 -2.83
CA ASP A 138 -19.71 -23.79 -2.52
C ASP A 138 -18.65 -24.88 -2.65
N LEU A 139 -17.53 -24.62 -3.35
CA LEU A 139 -16.36 -25.51 -3.39
C LEU A 139 -15.48 -25.40 -2.15
N VAL A 140 -15.81 -24.52 -1.19
CA VAL A 140 -15.09 -24.38 0.08
C VAL A 140 -15.92 -25.05 1.17
N ASP A 141 -15.62 -26.32 1.44
CA ASP A 141 -16.30 -27.16 2.41
C ASP A 141 -15.33 -27.71 3.47
N GLU A 142 -15.74 -28.75 4.21
CA GLU A 142 -14.91 -29.40 5.24
C GLU A 142 -13.69 -30.13 4.66
N ASP A 143 -13.77 -30.62 3.42
CA ASP A 143 -12.71 -31.36 2.74
C ASP A 143 -11.74 -30.42 2.00
N SER A 144 -12.21 -29.24 1.58
CA SER A 144 -11.46 -28.22 0.84
C SER A 144 -11.45 -26.82 1.50
N PRO A 145 -11.24 -26.69 2.84
CA PRO A 145 -11.47 -25.44 3.56
C PRO A 145 -10.53 -24.29 3.16
N PHE A 146 -9.44 -24.61 2.43
CA PHE A 146 -8.40 -23.66 2.02
C PHE A 146 -8.18 -23.62 0.50
N LEU A 147 -9.16 -24.07 -0.30
CA LEU A 147 -9.04 -24.19 -1.76
C LEU A 147 -8.45 -22.93 -2.44
N PHE A 148 -8.87 -21.74 -1.98
CA PHE A 148 -8.44 -20.43 -2.50
C PHE A 148 -7.51 -19.65 -1.55
N ARG A 149 -6.83 -20.35 -0.65
CA ARG A 149 -6.00 -19.74 0.40
C ARG A 149 -4.59 -20.29 0.38
N VAL A 150 -3.64 -19.40 0.61
CA VAL A 150 -2.22 -19.74 0.76
C VAL A 150 -1.64 -19.05 1.99
N ARG A 151 -0.57 -19.63 2.52
CA ARG A 151 0.27 -18.93 3.50
C ARG A 151 1.32 -18.12 2.73
N ARG A 152 1.44 -16.83 3.06
CA ARG A 152 2.48 -15.95 2.53
C ARG A 152 3.40 -15.50 3.66
N ILE A 153 4.70 -15.72 3.53
CA ILE A 153 5.73 -15.16 4.40
C ILE A 153 6.54 -14.15 3.59
N ARG A 154 6.78 -12.96 4.15
CA ARG A 154 7.51 -11.88 3.50
C ARG A 154 8.51 -11.25 4.47
N TYR A 155 9.72 -11.02 3.97
CA TYR A 155 10.72 -10.16 4.58
C TYR A 155 11.06 -9.06 3.56
N GLU A 156 10.87 -7.80 3.91
CA GLU A 156 11.06 -6.68 2.98
C GLU A 156 11.77 -5.51 3.66
N GLY A 157 12.76 -4.96 2.97
CA GLY A 157 13.40 -3.69 3.28
C GLY A 157 13.13 -2.67 2.19
N ARG A 158 12.83 -1.43 2.59
CA ARG A 158 12.51 -0.33 1.69
C ARG A 158 13.19 0.94 2.15
N VAL A 159 13.66 1.72 1.19
CA VAL A 159 14.13 3.09 1.41
C VAL A 159 13.58 3.96 0.27
N GLU A 160 13.03 5.11 0.62
CA GLU A 160 12.53 6.11 -0.30
C GLU A 160 12.99 7.50 0.10
N VAL A 161 13.57 8.22 -0.85
CA VAL A 161 13.98 9.61 -0.70
C VAL A 161 13.15 10.45 -1.66
N THR A 162 12.54 11.52 -1.14
CA THR A 162 11.76 12.47 -1.95
C THR A 162 12.35 13.86 -1.83
N ARG A 163 12.49 14.56 -2.96
CA ARG A 163 12.87 15.97 -3.02
C ARG A 163 11.71 16.80 -3.57
N ARG A 164 11.36 17.89 -2.88
CA ARG A 164 10.50 18.95 -3.43
C ARG A 164 11.30 19.71 -4.50
N ILE A 165 10.77 19.74 -5.72
CA ILE A 165 11.38 20.47 -6.84
C ILE A 165 10.94 21.94 -6.78
N ARG A 166 9.62 22.16 -6.81
CA ARG A 166 9.00 23.49 -6.78
C ARG A 166 7.52 23.36 -6.43
N GLY A 167 7.04 24.18 -5.50
CA GLY A 167 5.63 24.19 -5.10
C GLY A 167 5.14 22.79 -4.72
N PRO A 168 4.04 22.28 -5.30
CA PRO A 168 3.51 20.94 -5.00
C PRO A 168 4.22 19.79 -5.73
N LEU A 169 5.25 20.08 -6.54
CA LEU A 169 5.93 19.08 -7.35
C LEU A 169 7.12 18.45 -6.60
N HIS A 170 7.15 17.13 -6.54
CA HIS A 170 8.21 16.34 -5.93
C HIS A 170 8.73 15.25 -6.88
N LEU A 171 9.98 14.86 -6.67
CA LEU A 171 10.61 13.68 -7.28
C LEU A 171 10.97 12.69 -6.19
N ALA A 172 10.60 11.43 -6.34
CA ALA A 172 10.90 10.37 -5.39
C ALA A 172 11.69 9.24 -6.05
N LEU A 173 12.73 8.77 -5.35
CA LEU A 173 13.50 7.58 -5.68
C LEU A 173 13.31 6.57 -4.55
N ARG A 174 12.91 5.35 -4.91
CA ARG A 174 12.72 4.24 -3.97
C ARG A 174 13.47 3.00 -4.41
N THR A 175 13.96 2.26 -3.42
CA THR A 175 14.54 0.92 -3.59
C THR A 175 13.88 -0.03 -2.61
N ASP A 176 13.54 -1.22 -3.09
CA ASP A 176 12.97 -2.32 -2.33
C ASP A 176 13.84 -3.56 -2.50
N ILE A 177 14.05 -4.30 -1.41
CA ILE A 177 14.64 -5.63 -1.41
C ILE A 177 13.73 -6.54 -0.59
N GLY A 178 13.40 -7.71 -1.10
CA GLY A 178 12.56 -8.62 -0.33
C GLY A 178 12.62 -10.06 -0.80
N GLN A 179 12.28 -10.94 0.13
CA GLN A 179 12.08 -12.36 -0.08
C GLN A 179 10.63 -12.69 0.31
N VAL A 180 9.94 -13.41 -0.56
CA VAL A 180 8.56 -13.83 -0.35
C VAL A 180 8.43 -15.31 -0.62
N ARG A 181 7.75 -16.02 0.28
CA ARG A 181 7.43 -17.43 0.14
C ARG A 181 5.93 -17.65 0.25
N PHE A 182 5.36 -18.28 -0.76
CA PHE A 182 4.01 -18.83 -0.75
C PHE A 182 4.08 -20.33 -0.48
N THR A 183 3.18 -20.85 0.34
CA THR A 183 3.04 -22.30 0.56
C THR A 183 1.57 -22.66 0.63
N THR A 184 1.21 -23.83 0.10
CA THR A 184 -0.13 -24.39 0.23
C THR A 184 -0.51 -24.62 1.70
N LEU A 185 -1.81 -24.73 1.94
CA LEU A 185 -2.40 -25.16 3.20
C LEU A 185 -2.89 -26.61 3.04
N PRO A 186 -3.16 -27.34 4.14
CA PRO A 186 -3.63 -28.72 4.04
C PRO A 186 -4.91 -28.86 3.19
N GLY A 187 -4.98 -29.92 2.39
CA GLY A 187 -6.12 -30.20 1.50
C GLY A 187 -5.90 -29.68 0.07
N PRO A 188 -6.92 -29.83 -0.80
CA PRO A 188 -6.87 -29.34 -2.18
C PRO A 188 -6.58 -27.83 -2.26
N SER A 189 -5.82 -27.40 -3.27
CA SER A 189 -5.47 -25.99 -3.45
C SER A 189 -5.36 -25.58 -4.93
N THR A 190 -6.00 -24.47 -5.28
CA THR A 190 -5.85 -23.81 -6.59
C THR A 190 -4.42 -23.30 -6.81
N PHE A 191 -3.70 -22.99 -5.74
CA PHE A 191 -2.31 -22.58 -5.86
C PHE A 191 -1.40 -23.74 -6.27
N GLU A 192 -1.71 -24.94 -5.78
CA GLU A 192 -0.92 -26.14 -6.04
C GLU A 192 -0.92 -26.53 -7.52
N SER A 193 -2.05 -26.34 -8.21
CA SER A 193 -2.14 -26.59 -9.65
C SER A 193 -1.23 -25.67 -10.48
N ASP A 194 -1.01 -24.43 -10.01
CA ASP A 194 -0.29 -23.42 -10.76
C ASP A 194 1.21 -23.38 -10.42
N PHE A 195 1.56 -23.64 -9.16
CA PHE A 195 2.91 -23.44 -8.63
C PHE A 195 3.46 -24.59 -7.78
N GLY A 196 2.70 -25.67 -7.57
CA GLY A 196 3.06 -26.74 -6.66
C GLY A 196 2.89 -26.36 -5.17
N ASP A 197 3.56 -27.09 -4.29
CA ASP A 197 3.40 -26.95 -2.82
C ASP A 197 3.99 -25.64 -2.26
N GLY A 198 4.83 -24.94 -3.03
CA GLY A 198 5.35 -23.64 -2.65
C GLY A 198 6.08 -22.90 -3.77
N LEU A 199 6.17 -21.58 -3.59
CA LEU A 199 6.87 -20.66 -4.48
C LEU A 199 7.69 -19.69 -3.65
N GLU A 200 9.00 -19.66 -3.87
CA GLU A 200 9.93 -18.72 -3.25
C GLU A 200 10.42 -17.71 -4.28
N GLN A 201 10.46 -16.42 -3.90
CA GLN A 201 10.75 -15.32 -4.79
C GLN A 201 11.60 -14.28 -4.07
N ASP A 202 12.77 -14.01 -4.62
CA ASP A 202 13.58 -12.83 -4.27
C ASP A 202 13.34 -11.73 -5.30
N ASP A 203 13.29 -10.49 -4.82
CA ASP A 203 13.19 -9.33 -5.70
C ASP A 203 13.99 -8.16 -5.12
N VAL A 204 14.75 -7.50 -6.00
CA VAL A 204 15.31 -6.18 -5.77
C VAL A 204 14.76 -5.28 -6.84
N SER A 205 14.10 -4.21 -6.43
CA SER A 205 13.49 -3.26 -7.36
C SER A 205 13.82 -1.82 -7.04
N GLY A 206 13.84 -0.98 -8.07
CA GLY A 206 14.03 0.45 -7.98
C GLY A 206 12.89 1.17 -8.68
N ARG A 207 12.46 2.31 -8.13
CA ARG A 207 11.33 3.11 -8.63
C ARG A 207 11.68 4.59 -8.65
N LEU A 208 11.42 5.24 -9.78
CA LEU A 208 11.44 6.70 -9.93
C LEU A 208 10.00 7.21 -10.10
N THR A 209 9.60 8.22 -9.34
CA THR A 209 8.22 8.73 -9.33
C THR A 209 8.19 10.25 -9.32
N LEU A 210 7.37 10.83 -10.20
CA LEU A 210 6.99 12.24 -10.16
C LEU A 210 5.68 12.36 -9.37
N VAL A 211 5.63 13.28 -8.43
CA VAL A 211 4.47 13.48 -7.54
C VAL A 211 4.03 14.93 -7.59
N TYR A 212 2.73 15.16 -7.71
CA TYR A 212 2.08 16.45 -7.59
C TYR A 212 1.08 16.38 -6.43
N ASP A 213 1.33 17.11 -5.34
CA ASP A 213 0.51 17.03 -4.13
C ASP A 213 0.09 18.43 -3.63
N THR A 214 -1.20 18.72 -3.79
CA THR A 214 -1.86 19.97 -3.35
C THR A 214 -2.84 19.74 -2.21
N ARG A 215 -2.87 18.52 -1.65
CA ARG A 215 -3.78 18.19 -0.54
C ARG A 215 -3.55 19.13 0.64
N ASP A 216 -4.63 19.59 1.26
CA ASP A 216 -4.55 20.41 2.47
C ASP A 216 -3.88 19.68 3.65
N ASN A 217 -4.16 18.38 3.80
CA ASN A 217 -3.59 17.54 4.83
C ASN A 217 -3.28 16.14 4.29
N GLU A 218 -2.20 15.50 4.74
CA GLU A 218 -1.83 14.16 4.26
C GLU A 218 -2.56 13.01 4.98
N PHE A 219 -3.09 13.25 6.17
CA PHE A 219 -3.77 12.25 7.01
C PHE A 219 -5.29 12.39 6.95
N ASN A 220 -5.81 13.61 7.05
CA ASN A 220 -7.24 13.92 6.98
C ASN A 220 -7.51 14.92 5.85
N THR A 221 -7.36 14.48 4.60
CA THR A 221 -7.53 15.33 3.42
C THR A 221 -8.99 15.72 3.24
N LEU A 222 -9.27 17.03 3.21
CA LEU A 222 -10.61 17.56 2.92
C LEU A 222 -10.70 18.17 1.53
N ARG A 223 -9.57 18.65 0.98
CA ARG A 223 -9.52 19.26 -0.35
C ARG A 223 -8.18 19.06 -1.05
N GLY A 224 -8.21 19.15 -2.37
CA GLY A 224 -7.03 19.21 -3.22
C GLY A 224 -6.87 18.00 -4.13
N LEU A 225 -5.71 17.92 -4.78
CA LEU A 225 -5.36 16.90 -5.75
C LEU A 225 -4.03 16.26 -5.34
N PHE A 226 -3.99 14.93 -5.42
CA PHE A 226 -2.76 14.15 -5.41
C PHE A 226 -2.65 13.39 -6.71
N ALA A 227 -1.51 13.50 -7.40
CA ALA A 227 -1.22 12.72 -8.59
C ALA A 227 0.22 12.21 -8.53
N GLU A 228 0.44 10.96 -8.93
CA GLU A 228 1.77 10.42 -9.14
C GLU A 228 1.83 9.58 -10.41
N ALA A 229 2.99 9.58 -11.03
CA ALA A 229 3.33 8.68 -12.13
C ALA A 229 4.75 8.17 -11.91
N GLY A 230 4.95 6.87 -12.10
CA GLY A 230 6.26 6.26 -11.83
C GLY A 230 6.61 5.13 -12.76
N ALA A 231 7.92 4.89 -12.83
CA ALA A 231 8.54 3.78 -13.52
C ALA A 231 9.33 2.95 -12.51
N GLN A 232 9.21 1.63 -12.59
CA GLN A 232 9.92 0.67 -11.75
C GLN A 232 10.63 -0.36 -12.63
N ALA A 233 11.79 -0.83 -12.17
CA ALA A 233 12.44 -2.03 -12.66
C ALA A 233 12.74 -2.96 -11.48
N GLY A 234 12.51 -4.25 -11.65
CA GLY A 234 12.77 -5.27 -10.63
C GLY A 234 13.52 -6.47 -11.19
N SER A 235 14.26 -7.15 -10.32
CA SER A 235 15.10 -8.30 -10.67
C SER A 235 14.38 -9.65 -10.55
N GLY A 236 13.27 -9.71 -9.83
CA GLY A 236 12.53 -10.94 -9.59
C GLY A 236 11.98 -11.57 -10.88
N GLY A 237 11.81 -12.90 -10.86
CA GLY A 237 11.57 -13.68 -12.07
C GLY A 237 12.80 -13.64 -12.98
N ASP A 238 12.63 -13.32 -14.27
CA ASP A 238 13.75 -13.03 -15.17
C ASP A 238 14.06 -11.53 -15.28
N GLY A 239 13.36 -10.72 -14.49
CA GLY A 239 13.35 -9.27 -14.51
C GLY A 239 12.06 -8.71 -15.12
N TYR A 240 11.62 -7.57 -14.60
CA TYR A 240 10.40 -6.90 -15.03
C TYR A 240 10.52 -5.38 -14.97
N THR A 241 9.60 -4.72 -15.68
CA THR A 241 9.41 -3.27 -15.60
C THR A 241 7.95 -2.98 -15.30
N ARG A 242 7.68 -1.82 -14.70
CA ARG A 242 6.32 -1.33 -14.44
C ARG A 242 6.23 0.14 -14.78
N LEU A 243 5.13 0.52 -15.41
CA LEU A 243 4.66 1.91 -15.47
C LEU A 243 3.33 1.99 -14.74
N TYR A 244 3.13 3.05 -13.98
CA TYR A 244 1.88 3.25 -13.25
C TYR A 244 1.55 4.73 -13.06
N GLY A 245 0.28 4.99 -12.78
CA GLY A 245 -0.23 6.29 -12.38
C GLY A 245 -1.34 6.18 -11.34
N VAL A 246 -1.38 7.15 -10.43
CA VAL A 246 -2.42 7.28 -9.41
C VAL A 246 -2.88 8.73 -9.38
N VAL A 247 -4.18 8.95 -9.38
CA VAL A 247 -4.78 10.29 -9.20
C VAL A 247 -5.84 10.19 -8.12
N ARG A 248 -5.84 11.14 -7.16
CA ARG A 248 -6.80 11.27 -6.08
C ARG A 248 -7.28 12.71 -5.99
N GLY A 249 -8.59 12.93 -6.00
CA GLY A 249 -9.20 14.25 -5.85
C GLY A 249 -10.13 14.30 -4.64
N TYR A 250 -10.15 15.45 -3.96
CA TYR A 250 -10.96 15.70 -2.76
C TYR A 250 -11.67 17.03 -2.89
N VAL A 251 -12.99 17.04 -2.75
CA VAL A 251 -13.81 18.24 -2.87
C VAL A 251 -14.75 18.34 -1.65
N PRO A 252 -14.63 19.40 -0.84
CA PRO A 252 -15.61 19.69 0.18
C PRO A 252 -16.86 20.25 -0.49
N VAL A 253 -17.98 19.54 -0.39
CA VAL A 253 -19.25 19.91 -1.04
C VAL A 253 -20.13 20.76 -0.12
N ARG A 254 -20.00 20.56 1.19
CA ARG A 254 -20.62 21.36 2.24
C ARG A 254 -19.85 21.15 3.54
N GLU A 255 -20.23 21.87 4.59
CA GLU A 255 -19.66 21.68 5.92
C GLU A 255 -19.75 20.20 6.36
N GLY A 256 -18.60 19.66 6.82
CA GLY A 256 -18.48 18.28 7.25
C GLY A 256 -18.74 17.23 6.18
N THR A 257 -18.77 17.57 4.88
CA THR A 257 -18.94 16.58 3.79
C THR A 257 -17.86 16.71 2.72
N VAL A 258 -17.17 15.61 2.43
CA VAL A 258 -16.13 15.51 1.39
C VAL A 258 -16.50 14.42 0.41
N VAL A 259 -16.40 14.73 -0.88
CA VAL A 259 -16.39 13.73 -1.96
C VAL A 259 -14.94 13.49 -2.35
N ALA A 260 -14.53 12.24 -2.33
CA ALA A 260 -13.19 11.81 -2.68
C ALA A 260 -13.25 10.77 -3.81
N ALA A 261 -12.36 10.89 -4.78
CA ALA A 261 -12.24 9.92 -5.87
C ALA A 261 -10.78 9.54 -6.10
N ARG A 262 -10.54 8.30 -6.51
CA ARG A 262 -9.22 7.79 -6.89
C ARG A 262 -9.32 6.98 -8.17
N VAL A 263 -8.30 7.07 -9.01
CA VAL A 263 -8.07 6.19 -10.15
C VAL A 263 -6.61 5.72 -10.12
N VAL A 264 -6.40 4.43 -10.35
CA VAL A 264 -5.10 3.77 -10.37
C VAL A 264 -4.98 2.91 -11.62
N GLY A 265 -3.88 3.05 -12.35
CA GLY A 265 -3.53 2.19 -13.48
C GLY A 265 -2.08 1.76 -13.39
N SER A 266 -1.80 0.49 -13.71
CA SER A 266 -0.44 -0.05 -13.73
C SER A 266 -0.33 -1.16 -14.78
N GLY A 267 0.80 -1.22 -15.49
CA GLY A 267 1.12 -2.29 -16.44
C GLY A 267 2.58 -2.74 -16.30
N MET A 268 2.82 -4.05 -16.42
CA MET A 268 4.15 -4.67 -16.28
C MET A 268 4.63 -5.41 -17.53
N GLY A 269 5.88 -5.13 -17.91
CA GLY A 269 6.63 -5.88 -18.92
C GLY A 269 7.52 -6.97 -18.28
N GLY A 270 8.06 -7.88 -19.10
CA GLY A 270 8.93 -8.97 -18.63
C GLY A 270 8.17 -10.09 -17.91
N THR A 271 8.84 -10.77 -16.97
CA THR A 271 8.31 -11.88 -16.18
C THR A 271 8.22 -11.51 -14.69
N PRO A 272 7.25 -10.64 -14.31
CA PRO A 272 7.13 -10.20 -12.92
C PRO A 272 6.80 -11.39 -12.01
N THR A 273 7.38 -11.36 -10.81
CA THR A 273 7.06 -12.31 -9.72
C THR A 273 5.57 -12.26 -9.36
N LEU A 274 5.07 -13.32 -8.76
CA LEU A 274 3.70 -13.36 -8.25
C LEU A 274 3.49 -12.26 -7.21
N TYR A 275 4.47 -12.06 -6.32
CA TYR A 275 4.40 -10.98 -5.33
C TYR A 275 4.32 -9.58 -5.97
N ALA A 276 5.09 -9.30 -7.01
CA ALA A 276 5.04 -8.01 -7.72
C ALA A 276 3.63 -7.72 -8.28
N ARG A 277 2.89 -8.76 -8.70
CA ARG A 277 1.53 -8.64 -9.22
C ARG A 277 0.49 -8.27 -8.16
N TYR A 278 0.78 -8.45 -6.88
CA TYR A 278 -0.15 -8.17 -5.78
C TYR A 278 0.03 -6.80 -5.12
N GLY A 279 1.09 -6.05 -5.43
CA GLY A 279 1.37 -4.79 -4.78
C GLY A 279 1.86 -3.71 -5.73
N LEU A 280 1.32 -2.50 -5.59
CA LEU A 280 1.76 -1.30 -6.29
C LEU A 280 2.63 -0.43 -5.36
N PRO A 281 3.92 -0.20 -5.68
CA PRO A 281 4.77 0.67 -4.86
C PRO A 281 4.45 2.14 -5.16
N THR A 282 3.48 2.71 -4.43
CA THR A 282 3.09 4.13 -4.51
C THR A 282 4.01 5.01 -3.64
N TRP A 283 3.91 6.34 -3.76
CA TRP A 283 4.69 7.26 -2.93
C TRP A 283 4.39 7.08 -1.44
N ASN A 284 5.44 6.92 -0.65
CA ASN A 284 5.43 6.58 0.78
C ASN A 284 4.63 5.32 1.17
N ASP A 285 4.16 4.49 0.23
CA ASP A 285 3.34 3.34 0.59
C ASP A 285 3.35 2.19 -0.43
N GLN A 286 2.64 1.11 -0.13
CA GLN A 286 2.35 0.05 -1.09
C GLN A 286 0.86 -0.26 -1.04
N VAL A 287 0.21 -0.23 -2.19
CA VAL A 287 -1.22 -0.53 -2.32
C VAL A 287 -1.38 -1.97 -2.80
N PRO A 288 -1.98 -2.88 -2.01
CA PRO A 288 -2.44 -4.18 -2.51
C PRO A 288 -3.42 -3.99 -3.67
N VAL A 289 -3.15 -4.61 -4.81
CA VAL A 289 -3.94 -4.38 -6.02
C VAL A 289 -5.15 -5.32 -6.10
N LEU A 290 -6.28 -4.72 -6.50
CA LEU A 290 -7.60 -5.31 -6.72
C LEU A 290 -8.03 -6.40 -5.73
N GLY A 291 -8.24 -5.97 -4.48
CA GLY A 291 -8.79 -6.75 -3.38
C GLY A 291 -8.30 -6.24 -2.03
N GLY A 292 -9.19 -6.24 -1.04
CA GLY A 292 -8.92 -5.73 0.30
C GLY A 292 -9.15 -4.23 0.47
N GLU A 293 -8.84 -3.74 1.68
CA GLU A 293 -9.25 -2.42 2.16
C GLU A 293 -8.68 -1.22 1.40
N TYR A 294 -7.56 -1.37 0.68
CA TYR A 294 -6.86 -0.26 0.01
C TYR A 294 -7.07 -0.20 -1.50
N SER A 295 -7.84 -1.10 -2.12
CA SER A 295 -8.12 -1.09 -3.56
C SER A 295 -9.57 -1.38 -3.90
N HIS A 296 -10.10 -2.55 -3.56
CA HIS A 296 -11.49 -2.92 -3.81
C HIS A 296 -12.06 -3.66 -2.59
N ARG A 297 -12.82 -2.95 -1.76
CA ARG A 297 -13.22 -3.39 -0.41
C ARG A 297 -14.18 -4.58 -0.41
N SER A 298 -14.86 -4.83 -1.52
CA SER A 298 -15.79 -5.95 -1.66
C SER A 298 -15.12 -7.29 -1.91
N PHE A 299 -13.80 -7.29 -2.15
CA PHE A 299 -13.03 -8.51 -2.41
C PHE A 299 -12.02 -8.78 -1.31
N ASP A 300 -11.69 -10.06 -1.17
CA ASP A 300 -10.60 -10.52 -0.33
C ASP A 300 -9.25 -9.96 -0.78
N THR A 301 -8.34 -9.79 0.17
CA THR A 301 -6.95 -9.43 -0.16
C THR A 301 -6.33 -10.56 -0.97
N GLY A 302 -5.77 -10.25 -2.14
CA GLY A 302 -5.21 -11.24 -3.06
C GLY A 302 -6.25 -11.92 -3.96
N ARG A 303 -7.46 -11.36 -4.09
CA ARG A 303 -8.51 -11.93 -4.94
C ARG A 303 -8.14 -11.99 -6.41
N PHE A 304 -7.53 -10.93 -6.94
CA PHE A 304 -7.10 -10.86 -8.34
C PHE A 304 -5.62 -10.56 -8.43
N ALA A 305 -4.96 -11.25 -9.36
CA ALA A 305 -3.56 -11.02 -9.71
C ALA A 305 -3.44 -10.87 -11.21
N GLY A 306 -2.68 -9.88 -11.65
CA GLY A 306 -2.36 -9.71 -13.07
C GLY A 306 -1.11 -8.88 -13.26
N ARG A 307 -0.57 -8.95 -14.48
CA ARG A 307 0.53 -8.09 -14.93
C ARG A 307 0.13 -6.63 -15.08
N GLY A 308 -1.14 -6.36 -15.32
CA GLY A 308 -1.73 -5.02 -15.26
C GLY A 308 -2.90 -4.96 -14.29
N THR A 309 -3.22 -3.74 -13.85
CA THR A 309 -4.41 -3.46 -13.04
C THR A 309 -4.94 -2.07 -13.36
N LEU A 310 -6.26 -1.93 -13.35
CA LEU A 310 -6.99 -0.67 -13.43
C LEU A 310 -8.08 -0.70 -12.38
N PHE A 311 -8.11 0.27 -11.48
CA PHE A 311 -9.22 0.41 -10.54
C PHE A 311 -9.49 1.86 -10.18
N GLY A 312 -10.72 2.11 -9.74
CA GLY A 312 -11.18 3.40 -9.27
C GLY A 312 -12.07 3.26 -8.04
N ASN A 313 -12.11 4.33 -7.26
CA ASN A 313 -12.89 4.42 -6.03
C ASN A 313 -13.58 5.78 -5.99
N LEU A 314 -14.82 5.80 -5.56
CA LEU A 314 -15.56 7.02 -5.24
C LEU A 314 -16.12 6.88 -3.84
N GLU A 315 -15.90 7.88 -3.00
CA GLU A 315 -16.29 7.88 -1.59
C GLU A 315 -16.91 9.23 -1.20
N VAL A 316 -17.98 9.17 -0.42
CA VAL A 316 -18.58 10.32 0.25
C VAL A 316 -18.38 10.14 1.74
N ARG A 317 -17.78 11.13 2.40
CA ARG A 317 -17.52 11.17 3.86
C ARG A 317 -18.37 12.27 4.46
N HIS A 318 -19.14 11.98 5.50
CA HIS A 318 -19.93 12.98 6.22
C HIS A 318 -19.74 12.89 7.74
N ASP A 319 -19.21 13.95 8.36
CA ASP A 319 -19.11 14.08 9.80
C ASP A 319 -20.51 14.21 10.41
N LEU A 320 -21.01 13.14 11.01
CA LEU A 320 -22.32 13.06 11.65
C LEU A 320 -22.30 13.78 13.00
N LEU A 321 -21.23 13.59 13.76
CA LEU A 321 -21.01 14.21 15.07
C LEU A 321 -19.60 14.79 15.11
N PRO A 322 -19.41 16.06 14.73
CA PRO A 322 -18.12 16.74 14.86
C PRO A 322 -17.90 17.21 16.32
N PHE A 323 -16.74 16.92 16.88
CA PHE A 323 -16.31 17.36 18.21
C PHE A 323 -15.20 18.44 18.12
N GLY A 324 -15.23 19.24 17.05
CA GLY A 324 -14.18 20.21 16.73
C GLY A 324 -12.81 19.54 16.57
N ASP A 325 -11.80 20.08 17.25
CA ASP A 325 -10.42 19.57 17.21
C ASP A 325 -10.26 18.20 17.89
N LEU A 326 -11.22 17.76 18.70
CA LEU A 326 -11.15 16.49 19.41
C LEU A 326 -11.41 15.29 18.49
N GLY A 327 -12.13 15.48 17.39
CA GLY A 327 -12.46 14.39 16.48
C GLY A 327 -13.83 14.50 15.83
N ALA A 328 -14.27 13.38 15.25
CA ALA A 328 -15.61 13.24 14.70
C ALA A 328 -16.03 11.77 14.60
N ILE A 329 -17.34 11.52 14.61
CA ILE A 329 -17.92 10.30 14.06
C ILE A 329 -18.37 10.62 12.65
N THR A 330 -17.80 9.91 11.68
CA THR A 330 -18.00 10.15 10.25
C THR A 330 -18.68 8.93 9.62
N LEU A 331 -19.72 9.15 8.84
CA LEU A 331 -20.31 8.14 7.98
C LEU A 331 -19.63 8.17 6.61
N LEU A 332 -19.45 7.01 6.01
CA LEU A 332 -18.93 6.90 4.65
C LEU A 332 -19.79 5.99 3.79
N ALA A 333 -19.90 6.33 2.51
CA ALA A 333 -20.51 5.52 1.47
C ALA A 333 -19.58 5.50 0.27
N PHE A 334 -19.46 4.35 -0.41
CA PHE A 334 -18.51 4.19 -1.49
C PHE A 334 -18.94 3.21 -2.57
N VAL A 335 -18.30 3.37 -3.73
CA VAL A 335 -18.27 2.40 -4.84
C VAL A 335 -16.83 2.20 -5.27
N ASP A 336 -16.47 0.94 -5.47
CA ASP A 336 -15.18 0.48 -5.95
C ASP A 336 -15.39 -0.26 -7.28
N ALA A 337 -14.50 -0.05 -8.24
CA ALA A 337 -14.54 -0.77 -9.51
C ALA A 337 -13.13 -1.06 -10.00
N GLY A 338 -12.89 -2.23 -10.59
CA GLY A 338 -11.58 -2.51 -11.19
C GLY A 338 -11.46 -3.86 -11.88
N ARG A 339 -10.36 -4.02 -12.60
CA ARG A 339 -9.97 -5.26 -13.28
C ARG A 339 -8.46 -5.45 -13.27
N VAL A 340 -8.03 -6.68 -13.54
CA VAL A 340 -6.63 -7.01 -13.82
C VAL A 340 -6.44 -7.42 -15.28
N PHE A 341 -5.20 -7.38 -15.75
CA PHE A 341 -4.80 -7.77 -17.11
C PHE A 341 -3.68 -8.80 -16.98
N GLU A 342 -3.92 -10.05 -17.37
CA GLU A 342 -2.90 -11.12 -17.30
C GLU A 342 -2.41 -11.53 -18.69
N GLN A 343 -3.33 -11.95 -19.55
CA GLN A 343 -3.03 -12.43 -20.91
C GLN A 343 -3.18 -11.34 -21.99
N GLU A 344 -3.57 -10.14 -21.59
CA GLU A 344 -3.75 -8.99 -22.47
C GLU A 344 -2.90 -7.79 -22.01
N SER A 345 -2.70 -6.83 -22.91
CA SER A 345 -2.00 -5.59 -22.59
C SER A 345 -2.88 -4.67 -21.76
N PHE A 346 -2.26 -3.97 -20.81
CA PHE A 346 -2.94 -2.92 -20.04
C PHE A 346 -3.55 -1.87 -20.98
N ARG A 347 -4.81 -1.50 -20.70
CA ARG A 347 -5.51 -0.40 -21.37
C ARG A 347 -6.46 0.28 -20.40
N LEU A 348 -6.68 1.58 -20.59
CA LEU A 348 -7.78 2.28 -19.93
C LEU A 348 -9.10 1.77 -20.53
N THR A 349 -10.01 1.30 -19.69
CA THR A 349 -11.28 0.69 -20.12
C THR A 349 -12.31 0.76 -19.01
N THR A 350 -13.58 0.66 -19.40
CA THR A 350 -14.73 0.49 -18.51
C THR A 350 -15.40 -0.87 -18.67
N THR A 351 -14.88 -1.73 -19.56
CA THR A 351 -15.38 -3.08 -19.83
C THR A 351 -14.82 -4.08 -18.82
N ASP A 352 -15.61 -5.10 -18.46
CA ASP A 352 -15.30 -6.17 -17.49
C ASP A 352 -14.68 -5.69 -16.17
N LEU A 353 -15.12 -4.52 -15.72
CA LEU A 353 -14.80 -4.06 -14.38
C LEU A 353 -15.67 -4.84 -13.40
N HIS A 354 -15.02 -5.46 -12.44
CA HIS A 354 -15.70 -5.91 -11.23
C HIS A 354 -16.10 -4.69 -10.42
N VAL A 355 -17.36 -4.62 -10.00
CA VAL A 355 -17.92 -3.49 -9.26
C VAL A 355 -18.47 -3.98 -7.93
N GLY A 356 -18.14 -3.27 -6.87
CA GLY A 356 -18.74 -3.46 -5.56
C GLY A 356 -18.90 -2.13 -4.83
N GLY A 357 -19.60 -2.14 -3.70
CA GLY A 357 -19.88 -0.92 -2.97
C GLY A 357 -20.27 -1.20 -1.55
N GLY A 358 -20.40 -0.15 -0.76
CA GLY A 358 -20.68 -0.30 0.64
C GLY A 358 -20.68 1.00 1.42
N GLY A 359 -20.62 0.85 2.72
CA GLY A 359 -20.55 1.97 3.65
C GLY A 359 -19.71 1.63 4.86
N GLY A 360 -19.61 2.60 5.76
CA GLY A 360 -18.81 2.44 6.94
C GLY A 360 -18.98 3.57 7.94
N ILE A 361 -18.31 3.38 9.06
CA ILE A 361 -18.23 4.37 10.14
C ILE A 361 -16.75 4.59 10.41
N ALA A 362 -16.38 5.87 10.52
CA ALA A 362 -15.06 6.29 10.91
C ALA A 362 -15.11 7.04 12.25
N LEU A 363 -14.19 6.69 13.15
CA LEU A 363 -13.95 7.40 14.38
C LEU A 363 -12.63 8.16 14.23
N ARG A 364 -12.73 9.48 14.11
CA ARG A 364 -11.58 10.39 14.12
C ARG A 364 -11.33 10.86 15.55
N ILE A 365 -10.10 10.69 16.01
CA ILE A 365 -9.61 11.10 17.33
C ILE A 365 -8.42 12.02 17.10
N LEU A 366 -8.53 13.26 17.57
CA LEU A 366 -7.53 14.31 17.36
C LEU A 366 -7.19 14.48 15.86
N ARG A 367 -5.98 14.98 15.55
CA ARG A 367 -5.51 15.31 14.19
C ARG A 367 -5.05 14.12 13.34
N SER A 368 -4.81 12.95 13.94
CA SER A 368 -3.99 11.90 13.29
C SER A 368 -4.57 10.49 13.33
N THR A 369 -5.56 10.24 14.17
CA THR A 369 -6.05 8.88 14.41
C THR A 369 -7.43 8.77 13.81
N ILE A 370 -7.58 7.87 12.84
CA ILE A 370 -8.86 7.59 12.18
C ILE A 370 -9.00 6.07 12.17
N PHE A 371 -10.01 5.54 12.83
CA PHE A 371 -10.38 4.13 12.72
C PHE A 371 -11.55 4.02 11.78
N VAL A 372 -11.46 3.13 10.79
CA VAL A 372 -12.51 2.96 9.78
C VAL A 372 -13.01 1.53 9.80
N PHE A 373 -14.32 1.37 9.94
CA PHE A 373 -15.02 0.10 9.85
C PHE A 373 -15.80 0.09 8.53
N ASN A 374 -15.43 -0.82 7.62
CA ASN A 374 -16.05 -0.91 6.30
C ASN A 374 -16.91 -2.17 6.20
N PHE A 375 -18.05 -2.03 5.54
CA PHE A 375 -18.97 -3.10 5.19
C PHE A 375 -19.23 -3.02 3.69
N ALA A 376 -18.75 -3.99 2.94
CA ALA A 376 -18.72 -3.96 1.48
C ALA A 376 -19.41 -5.19 0.90
N GLY A 377 -20.18 -5.00 -0.17
CA GLY A 377 -20.83 -6.07 -0.93
C GLY A 377 -20.42 -6.01 -2.39
N GLY A 378 -20.21 -7.18 -2.99
CA GLY A 378 -19.85 -7.32 -4.41
C GLY A 378 -20.11 -8.73 -4.93
N PRO A 379 -19.53 -9.08 -6.10
CA PRO A 379 -19.76 -10.36 -6.77
C PRO A 379 -19.42 -11.59 -5.91
N ASP A 380 -18.39 -11.49 -5.06
CA ASP A 380 -17.95 -12.56 -4.17
C ASP A 380 -18.71 -12.60 -2.82
N GLY A 381 -19.72 -11.74 -2.67
CA GLY A 381 -20.51 -11.60 -1.45
C GLY A 381 -20.06 -10.42 -0.58
N PHE A 382 -20.11 -10.63 0.74
CA PHE A 382 -19.93 -9.57 1.74
C PHE A 382 -18.58 -9.63 2.42
N ASN A 383 -17.97 -8.47 2.61
CA ASN A 383 -16.68 -8.29 3.25
C ASN A 383 -16.71 -7.21 4.34
N PHE A 384 -15.96 -7.48 5.42
CA PHE A 384 -15.76 -6.58 6.54
C PHE A 384 -14.27 -6.31 6.74
N SER A 385 -13.89 -5.05 6.96
CA SER A 385 -12.50 -4.68 7.25
C SER A 385 -12.40 -3.54 8.26
N VAL A 386 -11.27 -3.51 8.97
CA VAL A 386 -10.94 -2.46 9.95
C VAL A 386 -9.59 -1.86 9.62
N GLY A 387 -9.62 -0.57 9.25
CA GLY A 387 -8.46 0.19 8.81
C GLY A 387 -8.05 1.30 9.78
N ASN A 388 -6.79 1.73 9.66
CA ASN A 388 -6.28 2.93 10.32
C ASN A 388 -5.98 3.99 9.24
N GLY A 389 -6.73 5.09 9.25
CA GLY A 389 -6.72 6.10 8.19
C GLY A 389 -7.84 5.91 7.18
N TRP A 390 -8.04 6.92 6.34
CA TRP A 390 -8.88 6.80 5.15
C TRP A 390 -8.29 5.77 4.16
N MET A 391 -9.14 5.21 3.31
CA MET A 391 -8.70 4.28 2.25
C MET A 391 -7.62 4.87 1.35
N PHE A 392 -7.74 6.15 0.99
CA PHE A 392 -6.83 6.84 0.09
C PHE A 392 -6.73 8.34 0.33
#